data_AF-A0AAP0IQP6-F1
#
_entry.id   AF-A0AAP0IQP6-F1
#
_cell.length_a   1.000
_cell.length_b   1.000
_cell.length_c   1.000
_cell.angle_alpha   90.00
_cell.angle_beta   90.00
_cell.angle_gamma   90.00
#
_symmetry.space_group_name_H-M   'P 1'
#
loop_
_entity.id
_entity.type
_entity.pdbx_description
1 polymer ?
#
loop_
_entity_poly.entity_id
_entity_poly.type
_entity_poly.pdbx_seq_one_letter_code
_entity_poly.pdbx_strand_id
1 'polypeptide(L)'
;MHHNKYAEELFEDEDKRFELDVLIGSIESAIERKEKRLKALMEGKQTTDKDPLSVKDLRSIEFLYGEHGLEMIETLRENEIKALPSISKRLKRKKKYLEEQRSALKVEQTEAIVEKHKKASDHKKCHYCKDVKTGPTFLEKLVLGDNYVINYNQ
;
A
#
# COMPACT_ATOMS: atom_id res chain seq x y z
N MET A 1 5.67 20.91 -18.95
CA MET A 1 5.12 19.61 -18.51
C MET A 1 3.71 19.86 -18.02
N HIS A 2 2.72 19.15 -18.58
CA HIS A 2 1.32 19.33 -18.19
C HIS A 2 1.11 18.69 -16.81
N HIS A 3 1.00 19.52 -15.76
CA HIS A 3 0.73 19.05 -14.39
C HIS A 3 -0.70 18.54 -14.31
N ASN A 4 -0.87 17.22 -14.28
CA ASN A 4 -2.17 16.61 -14.03
C ASN A 4 -2.29 16.31 -12.54
N LYS A 5 -2.91 17.23 -11.79
CA LYS A 5 -3.13 17.10 -10.33
C LYS A 5 -3.77 15.77 -9.94
N TYR A 6 -4.66 15.24 -10.77
CA TYR A 6 -5.32 13.96 -10.53
C TYR A 6 -4.39 12.75 -10.64
N ALA A 7 -3.34 12.85 -11.46
CA ALA A 7 -2.33 11.78 -11.56
C ALA A 7 -1.38 11.81 -10.37
N GLU A 8 -0.99 13.00 -9.91
CA GLU A 8 -0.14 13.18 -8.73
C GLU A 8 -0.82 12.70 -7.45
N GLU A 9 -2.09 13.08 -7.24
CA GLU A 9 -2.90 12.55 -6.12
C GLU A 9 -3.03 11.02 -6.15
N LEU A 10 -3.12 10.41 -7.34
CA LEU A 10 -3.17 8.96 -7.48
C LEU A 10 -1.85 8.29 -7.06
N PHE A 11 -0.71 8.87 -7.41
CA PHE A 11 0.60 8.37 -7.01
C PHE A 11 0.82 8.51 -5.50
N GLU A 12 0.44 9.64 -4.90
CA GLU A 12 0.52 9.81 -3.45
C GLU A 12 -0.34 8.79 -2.70
N ASP A 13 -1.52 8.48 -3.21
CA ASP A 13 -2.43 7.49 -2.62
C ASP A 13 -1.89 6.06 -2.76
N GLU A 14 -1.23 5.74 -3.87
CA GLU A 14 -0.54 4.46 -4.09
C GLU A 14 0.68 4.30 -3.17
N ASP A 15 1.50 5.35 -3.04
CA ASP A 15 2.68 5.36 -2.16
C ASP A 15 2.29 5.15 -0.70
N LYS A 16 1.27 5.87 -0.20
CA LYS A 16 0.75 5.68 1.18
C LYS A 16 0.31 4.24 1.43
N ARG A 17 -0.33 3.60 0.45
CA ARG A 17 -0.77 2.21 0.55
C ARG A 17 0.43 1.26 0.57
N PHE A 18 1.42 1.50 -0.28
CA PHE A 18 2.65 0.71 -0.30
C PHE A 18 3.41 0.81 1.04
N GLU A 19 3.56 2.03 1.57
CA GLU A 19 4.19 2.26 2.88
C GLU A 19 3.47 1.51 4.00
N LEU A 20 2.14 1.55 4.03
CA LEU A 20 1.34 0.80 5.00
C LEU A 20 1.54 -0.71 4.88
N ASP A 21 1.55 -1.25 3.66
CA ASP A 21 1.75 -2.67 3.42
C ASP A 21 3.16 -3.12 3.86
N VAL A 22 4.19 -2.32 3.58
CA VAL A 22 5.56 -2.55 4.04
C VAL A 22 5.65 -2.54 5.57
N LEU A 23 4.99 -1.58 6.23
CA LEU A 23 4.96 -1.48 7.70
C LEU A 23 4.27 -2.70 8.33
N ILE A 24 3.13 -3.13 7.78
CA ILE A 24 2.41 -4.32 8.25
C ILE A 24 3.30 -5.57 8.12
N GLY A 25 3.92 -5.79 6.95
CA GLY A 25 4.80 -6.94 6.73
C GLY A 25 6.04 -6.94 7.63
N SER A 26 6.59 -5.76 7.94
CA SER A 26 7.70 -5.60 8.88
C SER A 26 7.29 -5.98 10.31
N ILE A 27 6.09 -5.57 10.74
CA ILE A 27 5.54 -5.91 12.06
C ILE A 27 5.26 -7.41 12.16
N GLU A 28 4.68 -8.02 11.12
CA GLU A 28 4.45 -9.47 11.05
C GLU A 28 5.75 -10.26 11.22
N SER A 29 6.77 -9.90 10.42
CA SER A 29 8.09 -10.50 10.49
C SER A 29 8.72 -10.35 11.88
N ALA A 30 8.53 -9.20 12.53
CA ALA A 30 9.01 -8.97 13.88
C ALA A 30 8.29 -9.81 14.94
N ILE A 31 6.97 -10.03 14.79
CA ILE A 31 6.19 -10.91 15.67
C ILE A 31 6.68 -12.36 15.54
N GLU A 32 6.85 -12.87 14.32
CA GLU A 32 7.31 -14.23 14.07
C GLU A 32 8.71 -14.49 14.65
N ARG A 33 9.65 -13.54 14.46
CA ARG A 33 10.98 -13.62 15.06
C ARG A 33 10.92 -13.71 16.59
N LYS A 34 10.06 -12.90 17.23
CA LYS A 34 9.88 -12.89 18.69
C LYS A 34 9.22 -14.16 19.21
N GLU A 35 8.24 -14.71 18.50
CA GLU A 35 7.60 -15.98 18.87
C GLU A 35 8.57 -17.16 18.72
N LYS A 36 9.37 -17.20 17.65
CA LYS A 36 10.42 -18.20 17.47
C LYS A 36 11.48 -18.12 18.58
N ARG A 37 11.87 -16.91 18.96
CA ARG A 37 12.78 -16.65 20.09
C ARG A 37 12.20 -17.18 21.40
N LEU A 38 10.94 -16.85 21.71
CA LEU A 38 10.27 -17.30 22.92
C LEU A 38 10.21 -18.82 23.00
N LYS A 39 9.89 -19.51 21.90
CA LYS A 39 9.91 -20.98 21.84
C LYS A 39 11.31 -21.55 22.12
N ALA A 40 12.35 -20.99 21.50
CA ALA A 40 13.73 -21.43 21.74
C ALA A 40 14.17 -21.26 23.21
N LEU A 41 13.78 -20.15 23.85
CA LEU A 41 14.05 -19.90 25.26
C LEU A 41 13.31 -20.89 26.17
N MET A 42 12.04 -21.20 25.88
CA MET A 42 11.26 -22.19 26.63
C MET A 42 11.82 -23.61 26.50
N GLU A 43 12.40 -23.95 25.35
CA GLU A 43 13.05 -25.24 25.10
C GLU A 43 14.45 -25.35 25.74
N GLY A 44 14.92 -24.33 26.46
CA GLY A 44 16.24 -24.34 27.11
C GLY A 44 17.42 -24.31 26.13
N LYS A 45 17.16 -24.04 24.84
CA LYS A 45 18.20 -23.78 23.84
C LYS A 45 18.75 -22.38 24.09
N GLN A 46 19.58 -22.25 25.12
CA GLN A 46 20.24 -20.99 25.43
C GLN A 46 21.23 -20.69 24.30
N THR A 47 20.79 -19.86 23.35
CA THR A 47 21.69 -19.29 22.37
C THR A 47 22.73 -18.49 23.13
N THR A 48 24.00 -18.77 22.90
CA THR A 48 25.17 -18.12 23.52
C THR A 48 25.27 -16.62 23.25
N ASP A 49 24.37 -16.07 22.43
CA ASP A 49 24.33 -14.67 22.07
C ASP A 49 23.70 -13.85 23.20
N LYS A 50 24.56 -13.07 23.88
CA LYS A 50 24.20 -12.20 25.00
C LYS A 50 23.22 -11.08 24.63
N ASP A 51 23.04 -10.80 23.34
CA ASP A 51 22.06 -9.82 22.83
C ASP A 51 21.40 -10.35 21.54
N PRO A 52 20.29 -11.09 21.65
CA PRO A 52 19.60 -11.68 20.49
C PRO A 52 18.70 -10.68 19.74
N LEU A 53 18.53 -9.47 20.29
CA LEU A 53 17.71 -8.42 19.71
C LEU A 53 18.60 -7.37 19.06
N SER A 54 18.33 -7.07 17.78
CA SER A 54 19.08 -6.04 17.08
C SER A 54 18.86 -4.66 17.73
N VAL A 55 19.83 -3.76 17.60
CA VAL A 55 19.68 -2.35 18.00
C VAL A 55 18.41 -1.72 17.41
N LYS A 56 18.04 -2.12 16.18
CA LYS A 56 16.80 -1.69 15.53
C LYS A 56 15.55 -2.19 16.27
N ASP A 57 15.57 -3.42 16.76
CA ASP A 57 14.45 -3.99 17.51
C ASP A 57 14.29 -3.29 18.86
N LEU A 58 15.39 -3.00 19.56
CA LEU A 58 15.38 -2.27 20.84
C LEU A 58 14.83 -0.85 20.67
N ARG A 59 15.31 -0.11 19.66
CA ARG A 59 14.80 1.24 19.34
C ARG A 59 13.32 1.20 18.93
N SER A 60 12.89 0.15 18.24
CA SER A 60 11.48 -0.03 17.88
C SER A 60 10.60 -0.30 19.11
N ILE A 61 11.13 -1.01 20.11
CA ILE A 61 10.44 -1.25 21.39
C ILE A 61 10.37 0.05 22.20
N GLU A 62 11.47 0.80 22.28
CA GLU A 62 11.51 2.12 22.91
C GLU A 62 10.42 3.04 22.33
N PHE A 63 10.36 3.14 21.00
CA PHE A 63 9.35 3.92 20.30
C PHE A 63 7.92 3.41 20.54
N LEU A 64 7.71 2.09 20.59
CA LEU A 64 6.38 1.50 20.78
C LEU A 64 5.81 1.76 22.18
N TYR A 65 6.68 1.89 23.18
CA TYR A 65 6.31 2.10 24.58
C TYR A 65 6.47 3.54 25.05
N GLY A 66 7.12 4.41 24.26
CA GLY A 66 7.26 5.84 24.55
C GLY A 66 8.04 6.07 25.84
N GLU A 67 7.42 6.78 26.79
CA GLU A 67 8.00 7.09 28.10
C GLU A 67 8.38 5.82 28.89
N HIS A 68 7.63 4.73 28.74
CA HIS A 68 7.90 3.43 29.38
C HIS A 68 8.85 2.54 28.55
N GLY A 69 9.47 3.08 27.50
CA GLY A 69 10.37 2.34 26.61
C GLY A 69 11.59 1.77 27.33
N LEU A 70 12.22 2.59 28.19
CA LEU A 70 13.42 2.19 28.94
C LEU A 70 13.11 1.10 29.96
N GLU A 71 12.01 1.23 30.71
CA GLU A 71 11.53 0.21 31.66
C GLU A 71 11.26 -1.13 30.95
N MET A 72 10.70 -1.07 29.73
CA MET A 72 10.43 -2.27 28.93
C MET A 72 11.71 -2.94 28.44
N ILE A 73 12.74 -2.16 28.10
CA ILE A 73 14.05 -2.69 27.69
C ILE A 73 14.76 -3.30 28.89
N GLU A 74 14.66 -2.69 30.07
CA GLU A 74 15.25 -3.24 31.30
C GLU A 74 14.59 -4.58 31.67
N THR A 75 13.26 -4.64 31.68
CA THR A 75 12.54 -5.91 31.91
C THR A 75 12.84 -6.98 30.85
N LEU A 76 13.13 -6.58 29.62
CA LEU A 76 13.55 -7.49 28.56
C LEU A 76 14.95 -8.09 28.85
N ARG A 77 15.87 -7.28 29.38
CA ARG A 77 17.22 -7.74 29.79
C ARG A 77 17.18 -8.63 31.03
N GLU A 78 16.30 -8.33 31.98
CA GLU A 78 16.10 -9.13 33.18
C GLU A 78 15.42 -10.47 32.89
N ASN A 79 14.35 -10.45 32.08
CA ASN A 79 13.55 -11.63 31.81
C ASN A 79 12.86 -11.57 30.43
N GLU A 80 13.56 -12.08 29.41
CA GLU A 80 13.04 -12.17 28.04
C GLU A 80 11.73 -12.95 27.96
N ILE A 81 11.59 -14.04 28.72
CA ILE A 81 10.42 -14.94 28.67
C ILE A 81 9.15 -14.19 29.11
N LYS A 82 9.26 -13.30 30.10
CA LYS A 82 8.14 -12.50 30.60
C LYS A 82 7.85 -11.27 29.73
N ALA A 83 8.88 -10.63 29.20
CA ALA A 83 8.75 -9.41 28.42
C ALA A 83 8.27 -9.65 26.98
N LEU A 84 8.78 -10.69 26.30
CA LEU A 84 8.46 -10.98 24.89
C LEU A 84 6.95 -11.13 24.62
N PRO A 85 6.15 -11.87 25.43
CA PRO A 85 4.70 -11.98 25.22
C PRO A 85 3.99 -10.62 25.29
N SER A 86 4.41 -9.75 26.21
CA SER A 86 3.84 -8.42 26.38
C SER A 86 4.10 -7.53 25.15
N ILE A 87 5.32 -7.58 24.62
CA ILE A 87 5.71 -6.89 23.37
C ILE A 87 4.92 -7.43 22.19
N SER A 88 4.84 -8.76 22.04
CA SER A 88 4.10 -9.42 20.95
C SER A 88 2.61 -9.05 20.98
N LYS A 89 2.00 -8.95 22.17
CA LYS A 89 0.61 -8.49 22.34
C LYS A 89 0.42 -7.05 21.84
N ARG A 90 1.36 -6.15 22.16
CA ARG A 90 1.32 -4.74 21.73
C ARG A 90 1.50 -4.61 20.22
N LEU A 91 2.43 -5.36 19.63
CA LEU A 91 2.63 -5.41 18.19
C LEU A 91 1.41 -5.95 17.44
N LYS A 92 0.76 -7.00 17.95
CA LYS A 92 -0.49 -7.53 17.37
C LYS A 92 -1.62 -6.49 17.38
N ARG A 93 -1.73 -5.71 18.46
CA ARG A 93 -2.69 -4.58 18.51
C ARG A 93 -2.36 -3.51 17.47
N LYS A 94 -1.08 -3.12 17.35
CA LYS A 94 -0.64 -2.13 16.35
C LYS A 94 -0.89 -2.62 14.93
N LYS A 95 -0.61 -3.90 14.65
CA LYS A 95 -0.93 -4.56 13.37
C LYS A 95 -2.41 -4.44 13.05
N LYS A 96 -3.29 -4.85 13.97
CA LYS A 96 -4.75 -4.79 13.76
C LYS A 96 -5.22 -3.36 13.44
N TYR A 97 -4.71 -2.37 14.17
CA TYR A 97 -5.00 -0.96 13.89
C TYR A 97 -4.57 -0.55 12.48
N LEU A 98 -3.37 -0.94 12.03
CA LEU A 98 -2.89 -0.65 10.67
C LEU A 98 -3.71 -1.37 9.60
N GLU A 99 -4.16 -2.60 9.85
CA GLU A 99 -5.06 -3.34 8.96
C GLU A 99 -6.42 -2.66 8.83
N GLU A 100 -6.97 -2.13 9.94
CA GLU A 100 -8.19 -1.33 9.94
C GLU A 100 -8.00 -0.05 9.11
N GLN A 101 -6.89 0.68 9.30
CA GLN A 101 -6.57 1.87 8.48
C GLN A 101 -6.43 1.52 6.99
N ARG A 102 -5.76 0.40 6.67
CA ARG A 102 -5.64 -0.10 5.30
C ARG A 102 -7.01 -0.40 4.69
N SER A 103 -7.92 -1.01 5.44
CA SER A 103 -9.27 -1.30 4.95
C SER A 103 -10.10 -0.04 4.72
N ALA A 104 -9.97 0.98 5.59
CA ALA A 104 -10.63 2.26 5.44
C ALA A 104 -10.15 3.00 4.18
N LEU A 105 -8.83 3.07 3.99
CA LEU A 105 -8.21 3.67 2.80
C LEU A 105 -8.63 2.95 1.51
N LYS A 106 -8.72 1.62 1.53
CA LYS A 106 -9.12 0.84 0.34
C LYS A 106 -10.52 1.23 -0.14
N VAL A 107 -11.48 1.42 0.77
CA VAL A 107 -12.86 1.77 0.42
C VAL A 107 -12.93 3.17 -0.18
N GLU A 108 -12.35 4.16 0.51
CA GLU A 108 -12.31 5.56 0.07
C GLU A 108 -11.60 5.72 -1.28
N GLN A 109 -10.48 5.01 -1.46
CA GLN A 109 -9.72 5.08 -2.71
C GLN A 109 -10.43 4.39 -3.87
N THR A 110 -11.14 3.26 -3.69
CA THR A 110 -11.80 2.60 -4.83
C THR A 110 -12.88 3.47 -5.48
N GLU A 111 -13.63 4.23 -4.69
CA GLU A 111 -14.67 5.13 -5.19
C GLU A 111 -14.05 6.34 -5.89
N ALA A 112 -13.03 6.95 -5.25
CA ALA A 112 -12.32 8.09 -5.81
C ALA A 112 -11.53 7.74 -7.09
N ILE A 113 -10.92 6.55 -7.17
CA ILE A 113 -10.15 6.09 -8.33
C ILE A 113 -11.07 5.88 -9.54
N VAL A 114 -12.26 5.29 -9.37
CA VAL A 114 -13.22 5.11 -10.49
C VAL A 114 -13.67 6.47 -11.03
N GLU A 115 -13.96 7.41 -10.13
CA GLU A 115 -14.39 8.76 -10.51
C GLU A 115 -13.25 9.56 -11.17
N LYS A 116 -12.03 9.49 -10.63
CA LYS A 116 -10.83 10.13 -11.17
C LYS A 116 -10.40 9.52 -12.51
N HIS A 117 -10.44 8.19 -12.67
CA HIS A 117 -10.16 7.53 -13.95
C HIS A 117 -11.17 7.94 -15.02
N LYS A 118 -12.46 8.03 -14.68
CA LYS A 118 -13.51 8.49 -15.61
C LYS A 118 -13.21 9.93 -16.08
N LYS A 119 -12.96 10.84 -15.14
CA LYS A 119 -12.61 12.25 -15.44
C LYS A 119 -11.31 12.39 -16.23
N ALA A 120 -10.29 11.59 -15.96
CA ALA A 120 -9.02 11.57 -16.70
C ALA A 120 -9.18 11.01 -18.13
N SER A 121 -10.06 10.02 -18.31
CA SER A 121 -10.42 9.47 -19.63
C SER A 121 -11.22 10.49 -20.46
N ASP A 122 -12.11 11.26 -19.82
CA ASP A 122 -12.86 12.34 -20.46
C ASP A 122 -11.94 13.49 -20.92
N HIS A 123 -10.88 13.78 -20.17
CA HIS A 123 -9.84 14.73 -20.59
C HIS A 123 -9.06 14.26 -21.84
N LYS A 124 -8.85 12.95 -21.99
CA LYS A 124 -8.25 12.34 -23.20
C LYS A 124 -9.20 12.34 -24.40
N LYS A 125 -10.52 12.23 -24.17
CA LYS A 125 -11.55 12.36 -25.22
C LYS A 125 -11.63 13.77 -25.80
N CYS A 126 -11.35 14.81 -25.01
CA CYS A 126 -11.45 16.20 -25.46
C CYS A 126 -10.31 16.64 -26.41
N HIS A 127 -9.17 15.96 -26.43
CA HIS A 127 -8.10 16.27 -27.39
C HIS A 127 -8.17 15.51 -28.72
N TYR A 128 -8.95 14.43 -28.81
CA TYR A 128 -9.12 13.67 -30.05
C TYR A 128 -10.39 14.06 -30.82
N CYS A 129 -11.32 14.79 -30.22
CA CYS A 129 -12.55 15.25 -30.88
C CYS A 129 -12.45 16.62 -31.55
N LYS A 130 -11.24 17.18 -31.77
CA LYS A 130 -11.10 18.44 -32.51
C LYS A 130 -10.56 18.32 -33.93
N ASP A 131 -10.01 17.17 -34.35
CA ASP A 131 -9.47 17.02 -35.72
C ASP A 131 -9.78 15.67 -36.36
N VAL A 132 -11.00 15.17 -36.21
CA VAL A 132 -11.49 14.14 -37.13
C VAL A 132 -12.79 14.63 -37.74
N LYS A 133 -12.70 15.24 -38.93
CA LYS A 133 -13.79 15.19 -39.90
C LYS A 133 -13.98 13.70 -40.22
N THR A 134 -14.80 13.01 -39.44
CA THR A 134 -15.14 11.60 -39.63
C THR A 134 -15.91 11.50 -40.94
N GLY A 135 -15.21 11.22 -42.02
CA GLY A 135 -15.81 10.52 -43.15
C GLY A 135 -16.30 9.15 -42.68
N PRO A 136 -17.33 8.59 -43.33
CA PRO A 136 -17.97 7.37 -42.86
C PRO A 136 -16.95 6.22 -42.81
N THR A 137 -17.03 5.47 -41.73
CA THR A 137 -16.20 4.29 -41.47
C THR A 137 -16.48 3.18 -42.48
N PHE A 138 -15.52 2.29 -42.67
CA PHE A 138 -15.59 1.17 -43.62
C PHE A 138 -16.86 0.29 -43.45
N LEU A 139 -17.39 0.20 -42.24
CA LEU A 139 -18.63 -0.51 -41.92
C LEU A 139 -19.90 0.24 -42.39
N GLU A 140 -19.89 1.57 -42.42
CA GLU A 140 -21.02 2.37 -42.95
C GLU A 140 -21.11 2.32 -44.48
N LYS A 141 -19.97 2.17 -45.16
CA LYS A 141 -19.92 1.97 -46.62
C LYS A 141 -20.46 0.60 -47.05
N LEU A 142 -20.34 -0.42 -46.19
CA LEU A 142 -20.81 -1.78 -46.48
C LEU A 142 -22.33 -1.95 -46.27
N VAL A 143 -22.92 -1.15 -45.36
CA VAL A 143 -24.34 -1.25 -44.99
C VAL A 143 -25.26 -0.49 -45.95
N LEU A 144 -24.77 0.54 -46.65
CA LEU A 144 -25.62 1.42 -47.46
C LEU A 144 -25.64 1.13 -48.97
N GLY A 145 -24.91 0.13 -49.46
CA GLY A 145 -24.93 -0.27 -50.87
C GLY A 145 -24.31 0.79 -51.79
N ASP A 146 -23.41 0.34 -52.66
CA ASP A 146 -22.74 1.20 -53.64
C ASP A 146 -23.75 1.99 -54.48
N ASN A 147 -23.90 3.29 -54.18
CA ASN A 147 -24.38 4.30 -55.11
C ASN A 147 -24.13 5.67 -54.49
N TYR A 148 -23.00 6.30 -54.82
CA TYR A 148 -22.98 7.73 -55.16
C TYR A 148 -21.62 8.05 -55.79
N VAL A 149 -21.61 8.02 -57.12
CA VAL A 149 -20.62 8.70 -57.95
C VAL A 149 -20.86 10.20 -57.80
N ILE A 150 -19.89 10.96 -57.29
CA ILE A 150 -19.76 12.37 -57.67
C ILE A 150 -18.28 12.76 -57.75
N ASN A 151 -17.78 12.88 -58.97
CA ASN A 151 -16.83 13.93 -59.32
C ASN A 151 -16.90 14.19 -60.82
N TYR A 152 -17.46 15.33 -61.20
CA TYR A 152 -17.05 16.02 -62.42
C TYR A 152 -16.36 17.30 -61.98
N ASN A 153 -15.04 17.33 -62.17
CA ASN A 153 -14.32 18.56 -62.42
C ASN A 153 -14.11 18.66 -63.93
N GLN A 154 -14.41 19.85 -64.44
CA GLN A 154 -14.35 20.37 -65.83
C GLN A 154 -15.53 20.06 -66.74
#